data_AF-A0A4U2ZET3-F1
#
_entry.id   AF-A0A4U2ZET3-F1
#
_cell.length_a   1.000
_cell.length_b   1.000
_cell.length_c   1.000
_cell.angle_alpha   90.00
_cell.angle_beta   90.00
_cell.angle_gamma   90.00
#
_symmetry.space_group_name_H-M   'P 1'
#
loop_
_entity.id
_entity.type
_entity.pdbx_description
1 polymer ?
#
loop_
_entity_poly.entity_id
_entity_poly.type
_entity_poly.pdbx_seq_one_letter_code
_entity_poly.pdbx_strand_id
1 'polypeptide(L)'
;MKDTIKTRFIILFYISILGLGTMLGIFYVKHKTNIQRNKVIATEKRLLQHEPTLKRELEKYNLGEKTAVLLGIMYQESRGEGNDPMQSSESLGLTPNEI
;
A
#
# COMPACT_ATOMS: atom_id res chain seq x y z
N MET A 1 41.27 28.93 -29.42
CA MET A 1 40.81 27.53 -29.69
C MET A 1 40.86 26.63 -28.45
N LYS A 2 41.86 26.76 -27.55
CA LYS A 2 41.94 25.96 -26.30
C LYS A 2 40.81 26.26 -25.29
N ASP A 3 40.36 27.50 -25.18
CA ASP A 3 39.38 27.89 -24.14
C ASP A 3 37.94 27.49 -24.49
N THR A 4 37.57 27.51 -25.77
CA THR A 4 36.28 26.99 -26.24
C THR A 4 36.13 25.49 -26.02
N ILE A 5 37.23 24.73 -26.11
CA ILE A 5 37.24 23.29 -25.81
C ILE A 5 36.98 23.06 -24.32
N LYS A 6 37.66 23.80 -23.43
CA LYS A 6 37.44 23.70 -21.97
C LYS A 6 36.00 24.03 -21.56
N THR A 7 35.43 25.11 -22.09
CA THR A 7 34.04 25.50 -21.79
C THR A 7 33.04 24.44 -22.28
N ARG A 8 33.26 23.84 -23.45
CA ARG A 8 32.43 22.73 -23.95
C ARG A 8 32.51 21.50 -23.04
N PHE A 9 33.69 21.16 -22.53
CA PHE A 9 33.83 20.06 -21.57
C PHE A 9 33.07 20.32 -20.27
N ILE A 10 33.11 21.55 -19.73
CA ILE A 10 32.37 21.92 -18.52
C ILE A 10 30.86 21.80 -18.74
N ILE A 11 30.34 22.28 -19.88
CA ILE A 11 28.92 22.18 -20.23
C ILE A 11 28.48 20.71 -20.31
N LEU A 12 29.26 19.85 -20.99
CA LEU A 12 28.96 18.42 -21.10
C LEU A 12 28.95 17.72 -19.74
N PHE A 13 29.84 18.13 -18.82
CA PHE A 13 29.88 17.59 -17.47
C PHE A 13 28.60 17.92 -16.68
N TYR A 14 28.12 19.17 -16.74
CA TYR A 14 26.87 19.56 -16.10
C TYR A 14 25.64 18.84 -16.70
N ILE A 15 25.59 18.66 -18.02
CA ILE A 15 24.52 17.91 -18.69
C ILE A 15 24.52 16.45 -18.22
N SER A 16 25.71 15.84 -18.06
CA SER A 16 25.86 14.48 -17.56
C SER A 16 25.34 14.34 -16.13
N ILE A 17 25.68 15.27 -15.23
CA ILE A 17 25.18 15.29 -13.85
C ILE A 17 23.65 15.43 -13.83
N LEU A 18 23.09 16.33 -14.65
CA LEU A 18 21.65 16.53 -14.73
C LEU A 18 20.93 15.29 -15.27
N GLY A 19 21.50 14.64 -16.29
CA GLY A 19 20.99 13.38 -16.85
C GLY A 19 21.02 12.25 -15.82
N LEU A 20 22.10 12.12 -15.06
CA LEU A 20 22.22 11.10 -14.01
C LEU A 20 21.21 11.35 -12.87
N GLY A 21 21.04 12.61 -12.45
CA GLY A 21 20.07 13.00 -11.43
C GLY A 21 18.63 12.69 -11.83
N THR A 22 18.25 12.97 -13.08
CA THR A 22 16.90 12.65 -13.58
C THR A 22 16.67 11.14 -13.69
N MET A 23 17.67 10.36 -14.13
CA MET A 23 17.59 8.89 -14.15
C MET A 23 17.40 8.29 -12.76
N LEU A 24 18.17 8.75 -11.77
CA LEU A 24 18.03 8.32 -10.38
C LEU A 24 16.66 8.70 -9.80
N GLY A 25 16.15 9.90 -10.12
CA GLY A 25 14.82 10.34 -9.72
C GLY A 25 13.71 9.45 -10.28
N ILE A 26 13.74 9.13 -11.57
CA ILE A 26 12.77 8.23 -12.22
C ILE A 26 12.84 6.83 -11.57
N PHE A 27 14.05 6.32 -11.34
CA PHE A 27 14.24 5.03 -10.70
C PHE A 27 13.66 4.99 -9.28
N TYR A 28 13.91 6.04 -8.48
CA TYR A 28 13.36 6.16 -7.13
C TYR A 28 11.83 6.17 -7.11
N VAL A 29 11.19 6.96 -7.99
CA VAL A 29 9.72 7.01 -8.10
C VAL A 29 9.16 5.66 -8.52
N LYS A 30 9.78 4.99 -9.50
CA LYS A 30 9.37 3.65 -9.95
C LYS A 30 9.50 2.60 -8.84
N HIS A 31 10.56 2.68 -8.04
CA HIS A 31 10.75 1.77 -6.91
C HIS A 31 9.70 1.99 -5.82
N LYS A 32 9.48 3.26 -5.42
CA LYS A 32 8.47 3.62 -4.42
C LYS A 32 7.06 3.20 -4.85
N THR A 33 6.69 3.43 -6.12
CA THR A 33 5.37 3.04 -6.66
C THR A 33 5.18 1.53 -6.72
N ASN A 34 6.23 0.75 -7.02
CA ASN A 34 6.17 -0.71 -6.96
C ASN A 34 5.95 -1.24 -5.54
N ILE A 35 6.63 -0.68 -4.54
CA ILE A 35 6.41 -1.05 -3.14
C ILE A 35 4.95 -0.81 -2.74
N GLN A 36 4.42 0.37 -3.08
CA GLN A 36 3.02 0.71 -2.76
C GLN A 36 2.04 -0.26 -3.44
N ARG A 37 2.22 -0.56 -4.73
CA ARG A 37 1.37 -1.55 -5.43
C ARG A 37 1.42 -2.92 -4.78
N ASN A 38 2.60 -3.41 -4.44
CA ASN A 38 2.75 -4.71 -3.78
C ASN A 38 2.05 -4.75 -2.42
N LYS A 39 2.12 -3.65 -1.65
CA LYS A 39 1.40 -3.52 -0.38
C LYS A 39 -0.11 -3.54 -0.56
N VAL A 40 -0.64 -2.86 -1.58
CA VAL A 40 -2.08 -2.85 -1.90
C VAL A 40 -2.54 -4.26 -2.28
N ILE A 41 -1.82 -4.94 -3.17
CA ILE A 41 -2.14 -6.33 -3.60
C ILE A 41 -2.12 -7.29 -2.41
N ALA A 42 -1.12 -7.18 -1.54
CA ALA A 42 -1.04 -8.01 -0.33
C ALA A 42 -2.20 -7.76 0.64
N THR A 43 -2.63 -6.50 0.75
CA THR A 43 -3.77 -6.12 1.58
C THR A 43 -5.09 -6.65 1.03
N GLU A 44 -5.33 -6.45 -0.27
CA GLU A 44 -6.50 -6.98 -0.97
C GLU A 44 -6.60 -8.50 -0.83
N LYS A 45 -5.50 -9.21 -1.05
CA LYS A 45 -5.44 -10.66 -0.90
C LYS A 45 -5.85 -11.12 0.50
N ARG A 46 -5.41 -10.43 1.57
CA ARG A 46 -5.79 -10.76 2.95
C ARG A 46 -7.26 -10.49 3.22
N LEU A 47 -7.77 -9.33 2.80
CA LEU A 47 -9.19 -9.01 2.98
C LEU A 47 -10.09 -10.05 2.30
N LEU A 48 -9.79 -10.41 1.05
CA LEU A 48 -10.58 -11.39 0.30
C LEU A 48 -10.56 -12.79 0.94
N GLN A 49 -9.56 -13.12 1.77
CA GLN A 49 -9.56 -14.37 2.54
C GLN A 49 -10.65 -14.38 3.63
N HIS A 50 -11.05 -13.22 4.15
CA HIS A 50 -12.10 -13.11 5.17
C HIS A 50 -13.51 -13.06 4.57
N GLU A 51 -13.66 -12.69 3.30
CA GLU A 51 -14.96 -12.52 2.63
C GLU A 51 -15.92 -13.71 2.81
N PRO A 52 -15.50 -14.98 2.60
CA PRO A 52 -16.41 -16.13 2.76
C PRO A 52 -16.91 -16.28 4.20
N THR A 53 -16.03 -16.04 5.17
CA THR A 53 -16.36 -16.14 6.59
C THR A 53 -17.31 -15.03 7.00
N LEU A 54 -17.03 -13.78 6.62
CA LEU A 54 -17.90 -12.64 6.90
C LEU A 54 -19.28 -12.82 6.27
N LYS A 55 -19.33 -13.27 5.02
CA LYS A 55 -20.60 -13.54 4.33
C LYS A 55 -21.42 -14.59 5.07
N ARG A 56 -20.81 -15.71 5.43
CA ARG A 56 -21.47 -16.79 6.18
C ARG A 56 -22.01 -16.32 7.53
N GLU A 57 -21.26 -15.49 8.25
CA GLU A 57 -21.70 -14.94 9.53
C GLU A 57 -22.83 -13.91 9.35
N LEU A 58 -22.74 -13.02 8.36
CA LEU A 58 -23.78 -12.03 8.06
C LEU A 58 -25.08 -12.65 7.54
N GLU A 59 -25.01 -13.74 6.79
CA GLU A 59 -26.19 -14.49 6.32
C GLU A 59 -27.07 -14.98 7.48
N LYS A 60 -26.48 -15.32 8.63
CA LYS A 60 -27.24 -15.70 9.85
C LYS A 60 -28.16 -14.58 10.35
N TYR A 61 -27.87 -13.34 10.00
CA TYR A 61 -28.61 -12.14 10.39
C TYR A 61 -29.38 -11.52 9.22
N ASN A 62 -29.47 -12.18 8.06
CA ASN A 62 -30.01 -11.64 6.81
C ASN A 62 -29.30 -10.36 6.32
N LEU A 63 -27.99 -10.25 6.59
CA LEU A 63 -27.16 -9.09 6.24
C LEU A 63 -26.09 -9.43 5.20
N GLY A 64 -26.20 -10.56 4.50
CA GLY A 64 -25.19 -11.02 3.52
C GLY A 64 -24.85 -10.00 2.43
N GLU A 65 -25.81 -9.16 2.02
CA GLU A 65 -25.59 -8.07 1.07
C GLU A 65 -24.62 -6.99 1.59
N LYS A 66 -24.43 -6.90 2.91
CA LYS A 66 -23.51 -5.95 3.56
C LYS A 66 -22.08 -6.47 3.68
N THR A 67 -21.77 -7.64 3.11
CA THR A 67 -20.42 -8.22 3.18
C THR A 67 -19.35 -7.22 2.71
N ALA A 68 -19.59 -6.52 1.60
CA ALA A 68 -18.64 -5.52 1.09
C ALA A 68 -18.44 -4.33 2.06
N VAL A 69 -19.49 -3.92 2.76
CA VAL A 69 -19.41 -2.85 3.76
C VAL A 69 -18.57 -3.31 4.95
N LEU A 70 -18.82 -4.52 5.46
CA LEU A 70 -18.06 -5.06 6.59
C LEU A 70 -16.58 -5.31 6.24
N LEU A 71 -16.31 -5.76 5.01
CA LEU A 71 -14.95 -5.88 4.48
C LEU A 71 -14.24 -4.51 4.43
N GLY A 72 -14.97 -3.46 4.09
CA GLY A 72 -14.49 -2.08 4.11
C GLY A 72 -14.18 -1.57 5.52
N ILE A 73 -14.98 -1.95 6.51
CA ILE A 73 -14.70 -1.65 7.92
C ILE A 73 -13.41 -2.37 8.35
N MET A 74 -13.27 -3.67 8.08
CA MET A 74 -12.03 -4.42 8.34
C MET A 74 -10.81 -3.80 7.66
N TYR A 75 -10.97 -3.26 6.43
CA TYR A 75 -9.89 -2.53 5.76
C TYR A 75 -9.45 -1.29 6.54
N GLN A 76 -10.42 -0.52 7.06
CA GLN A 76 -10.18 0.70 7.81
C GLN A 76 -9.53 0.41 9.17
N GLU A 77 -10.01 -0.61 9.88
CA GLU A 77 -9.55 -0.96 11.24
C GLU A 77 -8.13 -1.53 11.23
N SER A 78 -7.89 -2.61 10.47
CA SER A 78 -6.62 -3.32 10.53
C SER A 78 -6.01 -3.67 9.18
N ARG A 79 -6.73 -3.42 8.06
CA ARG A 79 -6.35 -3.93 6.73
C ARG A 79 -6.37 -5.47 6.64
N GLY A 80 -7.14 -6.12 7.51
CA GLY A 80 -7.15 -7.58 7.63
C GLY A 80 -5.87 -8.13 8.28
N GLU A 81 -5.20 -7.33 9.12
CA GLU A 81 -4.01 -7.75 9.88
C GLU A 81 -4.37 -8.00 11.36
N GLY A 82 -3.52 -8.76 12.04
CA GLY A 82 -3.64 -9.04 13.47
C GLY A 82 -4.57 -10.20 13.81
N ASN A 83 -4.67 -10.47 15.11
CA ASN A 83 -5.62 -11.45 15.64
C ASN A 83 -7.04 -10.90 15.66
N ASP A 84 -7.20 -9.58 15.81
CA ASP A 84 -8.48 -8.85 15.75
C ASP A 84 -8.63 -7.98 14.48
N PRO A 85 -8.90 -8.58 13.31
CA PRO A 85 -9.03 -7.85 12.06
C PRO A 85 -10.11 -6.76 12.04
N MET A 86 -11.13 -6.90 12.89
CA MET A 86 -12.25 -5.95 12.95
C MET A 86 -12.16 -4.99 14.13
N GLN A 87 -11.09 -5.06 14.95
CA GLN A 87 -10.97 -4.34 16.22
C GLN A 87 -12.26 -4.43 17.07
N SER A 88 -12.78 -5.65 17.14
CA SER A 88 -14.07 -5.96 17.76
C SER A 88 -13.96 -6.43 19.22
N SER A 89 -12.75 -6.71 19.71
CA SER A 89 -12.52 -7.13 21.11
C SER A 89 -13.13 -6.15 22.11
N GLU A 90 -12.93 -4.85 21.91
CA GLU A 90 -13.45 -3.80 22.80
C GLU A 90 -14.97 -3.77 22.84
N SER A 91 -15.64 -4.11 21.72
CA SER A 91 -17.10 -4.18 21.66
C SER A 91 -17.67 -5.34 22.50
N LEU A 92 -16.84 -6.35 22.78
CA LEU A 92 -17.17 -7.47 23.68
C LEU A 92 -16.71 -7.23 25.13
N GLY A 93 -16.11 -6.07 25.43
CA GLY A 93 -15.56 -5.76 26.75
C GLY A 93 -14.23 -6.45 27.05
N LEU A 94 -13.56 -6.97 26.02
CA LEU A 94 -12.24 -7.59 26.12
C LEU A 94 -11.13 -6.54 25.99
N THR A 95 -9.90 -6.95 26.27
CA THR A 95 -8.73 -6.10 26.04
C THR A 95 -8.47 -5.91 24.54
N PRO A 96 -7.80 -4.82 24.12
CA PRO A 96 -7.56 -4.57 22.70
C PRO A 96 -6.73 -5.69 22.05
N ASN A 97 -7.13 -6.14 20.86
CA ASN A 97 -6.49 -7.22 20.08
C ASN A 97 -6.50 -8.61 20.73
N GLU A 98 -7.47 -8.88 21.60
CA GLU A 98 -7.54 -10.16 22.31
C GLU A 98 -8.06 -11.30 21.44
N ILE A 99 -9.00 -11.03 20.52
CA ILE A 99 -9.66 -12.05 19.67
C ILE A 99 -9.59 -11.76 18.19
#